data_AF-A0A519UES8-F1
#
_entry.id   AF-A0A519UES8-F1
#
_cell.length_a   1.000
_cell.length_b   1.000
_cell.length_c   1.000
_cell.angle_alpha   90.00
_cell.angle_beta   90.00
_cell.angle_gamma   90.00
#
_symmetry.space_group_name_H-M   'P 1'
#
loop_
_entity.id
_entity.type
_entity.pdbx_description
1 polymer ?
#
loop_
_entity_poly.entity_id
_entity_poly.type
_entity_poly.pdbx_seq_one_letter_code
_entity_poly.pdbx_strand_id
1 'polypeptide(L)'
;MPLAAFFRTAAAVLLTSAAAAQAPAPAPAGLWRGSLQVAPGSELAVFFDLQGQNPSFSGTLSVPQQTDKLLPLSSVVLRHDSLLLRADVLRARFAGRFSADGQQVAGAWFQSGAQLPLTLRRSTEQAKAAAAPRRPQVPKTPFPYRSEDLTFPNQPAGFALAGTLTLPAGKGPFPAVVLVSGSGPEDRNETVFGHQPFLVLADYLTRRGFVVLRYDDRGVGESKGTFKDATTADFTTDALAALAYLRTRPDVRPRQVALVGHS
;
A
#
# COMPACT_ATOMS: atom_id res chain seq x y z
N MET A 1 14.98 73.45 -69.71
CA MET A 1 14.11 72.32 -70.12
C MET A 1 15.03 71.20 -70.56
N PRO A 2 14.87 69.90 -70.18
CA PRO A 2 13.77 69.27 -69.44
C PRO A 2 14.17 68.39 -68.22
N LEU A 3 13.11 68.08 -67.44
CA LEU A 3 12.77 66.93 -66.60
C LEU A 3 13.74 66.32 -65.55
N ALA A 4 13.37 66.52 -64.28
CA ALA A 4 13.72 65.71 -63.13
C ALA A 4 12.93 64.40 -63.10
N ALA A 5 13.59 63.28 -62.78
CA ALA A 5 12.97 61.99 -62.49
C ALA A 5 13.20 61.63 -61.02
N PHE A 6 12.14 61.69 -60.21
CA PHE A 6 12.10 61.16 -58.85
C PHE A 6 11.66 59.70 -58.91
N PHE A 7 12.57 58.76 -58.60
CA PHE A 7 12.19 57.38 -58.29
C PHE A 7 11.96 57.26 -56.78
N ARG A 8 10.70 57.04 -56.39
CA ARG A 8 10.32 56.67 -55.02
C ARG A 8 10.52 55.16 -54.84
N THR A 9 11.50 54.76 -54.05
CA THR A 9 11.62 53.39 -53.53
C THR A 9 10.59 53.17 -52.44
N ALA A 10 9.57 52.34 -52.70
CA ALA A 10 8.67 51.81 -51.69
C ALA A 10 9.32 50.58 -51.03
N ALA A 11 9.67 50.69 -49.74
CA ALA A 11 10.11 49.55 -48.94
C ALA A 11 8.87 48.76 -48.47
N ALA A 12 8.71 47.54 -48.95
CA ALA A 12 7.69 46.61 -48.46
C ALA A 12 8.16 46.01 -47.12
N VAL A 13 7.47 46.34 -46.03
CA VAL A 13 7.65 45.69 -44.72
C VAL A 13 6.91 44.36 -44.75
N LEU A 14 7.65 43.26 -44.89
CA LEU A 14 7.14 41.90 -44.72
C LEU A 14 6.94 41.63 -43.22
N LEU A 15 5.70 41.70 -42.75
CA LEU A 15 5.29 41.19 -41.43
C LEU A 15 5.27 39.66 -41.49
N THR A 16 6.37 39.02 -41.11
CA THR A 16 6.38 37.57 -40.85
C THR A 16 5.64 37.30 -39.54
N SER A 17 4.40 36.82 -39.63
CA SER A 17 3.69 36.28 -38.47
C SER A 17 4.41 35.01 -38.01
N ALA A 18 5.20 35.11 -36.93
CA ALA A 18 5.69 33.93 -36.25
C ALA A 18 4.48 33.19 -35.68
N ALA A 19 4.11 32.06 -36.29
CA ALA A 19 3.15 31.14 -35.72
C ALA A 19 3.74 30.66 -34.39
N ALA A 20 3.19 31.13 -33.27
CA ALA A 20 3.55 30.61 -31.96
C ALA A 20 3.22 29.12 -31.96
N ALA A 21 4.26 28.27 -31.90
CA ALA A 21 4.08 26.84 -31.72
C ALA A 21 3.24 26.65 -30.44
N GLN A 22 2.01 26.17 -30.59
CA GLN A 22 1.18 25.83 -29.44
C GLN A 22 1.94 24.78 -28.64
N ALA A 23 2.24 25.11 -27.39
CA ALA A 23 2.83 24.17 -26.46
C ALA A 23 1.97 22.88 -26.48
N PRO A 24 2.59 21.69 -26.53
CA PRO A 24 1.83 20.45 -26.58
C PRO A 24 0.85 20.40 -25.40
N ALA A 25 -0.39 20.01 -25.68
CA ALA A 25 -1.42 19.91 -24.67
C ALA A 25 -0.93 19.03 -23.50
N PRO A 26 -1.23 19.40 -22.24
CA PRO A 26 -0.74 18.66 -21.10
C PRO A 26 -1.20 17.20 -21.14
N ALA A 27 -0.24 16.27 -21.10
CA ALA A 27 -0.52 14.84 -21.09
C ALA A 27 -0.49 14.33 -19.64
N PRO A 28 -1.62 13.90 -19.06
CA PRO A 28 -1.65 13.46 -17.67
C PRO A 28 -0.99 12.09 -17.46
N ALA A 29 -0.82 11.28 -18.52
CA ALA A 29 -0.23 9.95 -18.43
C ALA A 29 1.19 9.98 -17.83
N GLY A 30 1.52 9.01 -16.99
CA GLY A 30 2.76 8.89 -16.23
C GLY A 30 2.54 8.96 -14.72
N LEU A 31 3.65 8.85 -13.99
CA LEU A 31 3.64 8.84 -12.53
C LEU A 31 3.76 10.26 -11.97
N TRP A 32 2.87 10.56 -11.03
CA TRP A 32 2.81 11.83 -10.31
C TRP A 32 2.94 11.60 -8.82
N ARG A 33 3.67 12.48 -8.14
CA ARG A 33 3.79 12.50 -6.67
C ARG A 33 3.21 13.80 -6.14
N GLY A 34 2.48 13.71 -5.04
CA GLY A 34 2.13 14.86 -4.21
C GLY A 34 2.38 14.56 -2.72
N SER A 35 2.28 15.61 -1.92
CA SER A 35 2.46 15.55 -0.47
C SER A 35 1.25 16.17 0.22
N LEU A 36 0.62 15.43 1.12
CA LEU A 36 -0.53 15.87 1.92
C LEU A 36 -0.10 16.05 3.38
N GLN A 37 -0.28 17.26 3.91
CA GLN A 37 -0.16 17.52 5.34
C GLN A 37 -1.47 17.12 6.01
N VAL A 38 -1.51 15.94 6.64
CA VAL A 38 -2.73 15.38 7.25
C VAL A 38 -2.90 15.76 8.72
N ALA A 39 -1.81 16.12 9.38
CA ALA A 39 -1.78 16.71 10.72
C ALA A 39 -0.49 17.53 10.88
N PRO A 40 -0.36 18.41 11.88
CA PRO A 40 0.90 19.10 12.15
C PRO A 40 2.07 18.11 12.29
N GLY A 41 3.07 18.23 11.42
CA GLY A 41 4.24 17.34 11.39
C GLY A 41 4.00 15.97 10.74
N SER A 42 2.81 15.68 10.21
CA SER A 42 2.48 14.43 9.54
C SER A 42 2.21 14.64 8.04
N GLU A 43 3.12 14.13 7.21
CA GLU A 43 3.03 14.20 5.76
C GLU A 43 2.81 12.81 5.14
N LEU A 44 1.85 12.70 4.23
CA LEU A 44 1.63 11.51 3.39
C LEU A 44 2.05 11.80 1.96
N ALA A 45 2.91 10.94 1.39
CA ALA A 45 3.25 11.00 -0.02
C ALA A 45 2.23 10.18 -0.80
N VAL A 46 1.51 10.85 -1.70
CA VAL A 46 0.52 10.23 -2.57
C VAL A 46 1.09 10.12 -3.98
N PHE A 47 0.86 8.98 -4.62
CA PHE A 47 1.31 8.74 -5.99
C PHE A 47 0.12 8.38 -6.88
N PHE A 48 0.02 9.05 -8.03
CA PHE A 48 -0.96 8.75 -9.06
C PHE A 48 -0.23 8.20 -10.29
N ASP A 49 -0.47 6.94 -10.62
CA ASP A 49 -0.02 6.35 -11.88
C ASP A 49 -1.17 6.44 -12.88
N LEU A 50 -1.04 7.36 -13.84
CA LEU A 50 -2.07 7.65 -14.83
C LEU A 50 -1.69 7.06 -16.17
N GLN A 51 -2.63 6.42 -16.85
CA GLN A 51 -2.41 5.72 -18.10
C GLN A 51 -3.49 6.11 -19.13
N GLY A 52 -3.21 5.86 -20.40
CA GLY A 52 -4.11 6.17 -21.50
C GLY A 52 -3.77 7.48 -22.23
N GLN A 53 -4.69 7.91 -23.08
CA GLN A 53 -4.55 9.03 -23.99
C GLN A 53 -5.90 9.71 -24.20
N ASN A 54 -5.90 11.00 -24.57
CA ASN A 54 -7.13 11.76 -24.76
C ASN A 54 -8.09 11.03 -25.74
N PRO A 55 -9.38 10.83 -25.40
CA PRO A 55 -10.12 11.28 -24.21
C PRO A 55 -10.22 10.27 -23.06
N SER A 56 -9.57 9.11 -23.16
CA SER A 56 -9.71 8.03 -22.20
C SER A 56 -8.45 7.87 -21.35
N PHE A 57 -8.59 8.16 -20.06
CA PHE A 57 -7.54 7.93 -19.07
C PHE A 57 -8.05 7.05 -17.94
N SER A 58 -7.13 6.28 -17.38
CA SER A 58 -7.32 5.49 -16.16
C SER A 58 -6.14 5.73 -15.23
N GLY A 59 -6.20 5.18 -14.02
CA GLY A 59 -5.05 5.23 -13.14
C GLY A 59 -5.30 4.65 -11.77
N THR A 60 -4.24 4.64 -10.98
CA THR A 60 -4.25 4.21 -9.59
C THR A 60 -3.70 5.28 -8.67
N LEU A 61 -4.21 5.32 -7.45
CA LEU A 61 -3.65 6.04 -6.32
C LEU A 61 -2.91 5.04 -5.42
N SER A 62 -1.74 5.43 -4.93
CA SER A 62 -0.99 4.67 -3.93
C SER A 62 -0.42 5.59 -2.87
N VAL A 63 -0.35 5.08 -1.63
CA VAL A 63 0.22 5.76 -0.47
C VAL A 63 1.21 4.79 0.17
N PRO A 64 2.48 4.75 -0.30
CA PRO A 64 3.46 3.74 0.12
C PRO A 64 3.69 3.69 1.64
N GLN A 65 3.49 4.83 2.34
CA GLN A 65 3.56 4.89 3.80
C GLN A 65 2.47 4.07 4.52
N GLN A 66 1.35 3.78 3.87
CA GLN A 66 0.18 3.17 4.49
C GLN A 66 -0.11 1.76 3.97
N THR A 67 0.10 1.48 2.69
CA THR A 67 -0.23 0.17 2.13
C THR A 67 0.43 -0.07 0.79
N ASP A 68 0.68 -1.34 0.48
CA ASP A 68 1.12 -1.78 -0.84
C ASP A 68 -0.06 -1.95 -1.82
N LYS A 69 -1.31 -1.81 -1.35
CA LYS A 69 -2.50 -1.88 -2.19
C LYS A 69 -2.59 -0.66 -3.11
N LEU A 70 -2.82 -0.91 -4.40
CA LEU A 70 -3.13 0.11 -5.38
C LEU A 70 -4.64 0.38 -5.40
N LEU A 71 -5.03 1.63 -5.21
CA LEU A 71 -6.43 2.05 -5.18
C LEU A 71 -6.84 2.52 -6.58
N PRO A 72 -7.82 1.88 -7.24
CA PRO A 72 -8.25 2.32 -8.57
C PRO A 72 -8.91 3.70 -8.49
N LEU A 73 -8.57 4.57 -9.44
CA LEU A 73 -9.32 5.81 -9.66
C LEU A 73 -10.62 5.48 -10.38
N SER A 74 -11.75 5.94 -9.85
CA SER A 74 -13.05 5.79 -10.51
C SER A 74 -13.22 6.75 -11.68
N SER A 75 -12.43 7.82 -11.74
CA SER A 75 -12.45 8.77 -12.85
C SER A 75 -11.12 9.52 -12.98
N VAL A 76 -10.66 9.69 -14.22
CA VAL A 76 -9.54 10.55 -14.61
C VAL A 76 -10.01 11.41 -15.79
N VAL A 77 -10.15 12.71 -15.58
CA VAL A 77 -10.67 13.65 -16.58
C VAL A 77 -9.69 14.77 -16.80
N LEU A 78 -9.30 14.97 -18.06
CA LEU A 78 -8.57 16.13 -18.53
C LEU A 78 -9.55 17.13 -19.16
N ARG A 79 -9.56 18.39 -18.71
CA ARG A 79 -10.31 19.49 -19.34
C ARG A 79 -9.40 20.67 -19.57
N HIS A 80 -8.99 20.89 -20.82
CA HIS A 80 -8.06 21.95 -21.22
C HIS A 80 -6.76 21.92 -20.40
N ASP A 81 -6.66 22.78 -19.39
CA ASP A 81 -5.51 22.93 -18.50
C ASP A 81 -5.71 22.26 -17.14
N SER A 82 -6.81 21.56 -16.92
CA SER A 82 -7.24 21.07 -15.61
C SER A 82 -7.35 19.55 -15.56
N LEU A 83 -6.84 18.95 -14.48
CA LEU A 83 -6.93 17.53 -14.17
C LEU A 83 -7.91 17.31 -13.01
N LEU A 84 -8.85 16.39 -13.20
CA LEU A 84 -9.79 15.95 -12.17
C LEU A 84 -9.63 14.45 -11.96
N LEU A 85 -9.40 14.05 -10.71
CA LEU A 85 -9.27 12.64 -10.31
C LEU A 85 -10.33 12.31 -9.26
N ARG A 86 -10.88 11.10 -9.31
CA ARG A 86 -11.81 10.59 -8.28
C ARG A 86 -11.38 9.21 -7.82
N ALA A 87 -11.48 8.97 -6.52
CA ALA A 87 -11.32 7.68 -5.88
C ALA A 87 -12.52 7.45 -4.96
N ASP A 88 -13.61 6.92 -5.50
CA ASP A 88 -14.86 6.77 -4.73
C ASP A 88 -14.70 5.81 -3.53
N VAL A 89 -13.78 4.84 -3.62
CA VAL A 89 -13.40 3.95 -2.49
C VAL A 89 -12.90 4.72 -1.26
N LEU A 90 -12.30 5.90 -1.46
CA LEU A 90 -11.86 6.80 -0.38
C LEU A 90 -12.85 7.95 -0.12
N ARG A 91 -13.93 8.04 -0.90
CA ARG A 91 -14.80 9.23 -0.99
C ARG A 91 -13.97 10.50 -1.22
N ALA A 92 -12.98 10.40 -2.10
CA ALA A 92 -12.00 11.45 -2.32
C ALA A 92 -11.93 11.90 -3.78
N ARG A 93 -11.49 13.15 -3.98
CA ARG A 93 -11.26 13.73 -5.30
C ARG A 93 -10.13 14.74 -5.29
N PHE A 94 -9.49 14.92 -6.43
CA PHE A 94 -8.52 15.97 -6.69
C PHE A 94 -9.01 16.83 -7.86
N ALA A 95 -8.79 18.13 -7.77
CA ALA A 95 -8.93 19.05 -8.90
C ALA A 95 -7.76 20.02 -8.89
N GLY A 96 -7.06 20.13 -10.01
CA GLY A 96 -5.92 21.04 -10.14
C GLY A 96 -5.65 21.45 -11.58
N ARG A 97 -4.84 22.49 -11.73
CA ARG A 97 -4.44 23.08 -13.01
C ARG A 97 -2.97 22.77 -13.30
N PHE A 98 -2.68 22.39 -14.53
CA PHE A 98 -1.32 22.18 -15.01
C PHE A 98 -0.52 23.49 -15.02
N SER A 99 0.76 23.39 -14.69
CA SER A 99 1.74 24.43 -15.01
C SER A 99 1.97 24.49 -16.52
N ALA A 100 2.47 25.63 -17.01
CA ALA A 100 2.73 25.86 -18.43
C ALA A 100 3.72 24.84 -19.05
N ASP A 101 4.65 24.32 -18.24
CA ASP A 101 5.64 23.29 -18.63
C ASP A 101 5.11 21.84 -18.51
N GLY A 102 3.87 21.66 -18.04
CA GLY A 102 3.26 20.35 -17.81
C GLY A 102 3.97 19.49 -16.76
N GLN A 103 4.84 20.06 -15.92
CA GLN A 103 5.60 19.34 -14.90
C GLN A 103 4.90 19.29 -13.54
N GLN A 104 3.89 20.15 -13.33
CA GLN A 104 3.15 20.26 -12.08
C GLN A 104 1.65 20.36 -12.32
N VAL A 105 0.87 19.92 -11.33
CA VAL A 105 -0.56 20.17 -11.25
C VAL A 105 -0.88 20.73 -9.87
N ALA A 106 -1.16 22.02 -9.78
CA ALA A 106 -1.47 22.68 -8.51
C ALA A 106 -2.99 22.67 -8.28
N GLY A 107 -3.42 22.20 -7.12
CA GLY A 107 -4.83 22.04 -6.84
C GLY A 107 -5.16 21.73 -5.40
N ALA A 108 -6.32 21.12 -5.21
CA ALA A 108 -6.83 20.72 -3.91
C ALA A 108 -7.30 19.26 -3.92
N TRP A 109 -6.94 18.56 -2.85
CA TRP A 109 -7.47 17.25 -2.46
C TRP A 109 -8.67 17.44 -1.55
N PHE A 110 -9.75 16.71 -1.80
CA PHE A 110 -10.97 16.73 -1.00
C PHE A 110 -11.26 15.32 -0.52
N GLN A 111 -11.42 15.14 0.79
CA GLN A 111 -11.74 13.85 1.38
C GLN A 111 -12.48 14.05 2.71
N SER A 112 -13.59 13.34 2.89
CA SER A 112 -14.37 13.35 4.14
C SER A 112 -14.72 14.75 4.68
N GLY A 113 -14.98 15.71 3.78
CA GLY A 113 -15.30 17.10 4.14
C GLY A 113 -14.08 18.01 4.35
N ALA A 114 -12.87 17.45 4.45
CA ALA A 114 -11.64 18.23 4.49
C ALA A 114 -11.18 18.62 3.07
N GLN A 115 -10.52 19.78 2.97
CA GLN A 115 -9.86 20.25 1.76
C GLN A 115 -8.39 20.54 2.10
N LEU A 116 -7.48 19.85 1.43
CA LEU A 116 -6.03 20.00 1.61
C LEU A 116 -5.40 20.50 0.31
N PRO A 117 -4.48 21.48 0.35
CA PRO A 117 -3.71 21.85 -0.83
C PRO A 117 -2.87 20.65 -1.28
N LEU A 118 -2.84 20.39 -2.59
CA LEU A 118 -2.05 19.31 -3.17
C LEU A 118 -1.44 19.78 -4.48
N THR A 119 -0.12 19.75 -4.56
CA THR A 119 0.61 19.95 -5.82
C THR A 119 1.20 18.63 -6.26
N LEU A 120 0.79 18.16 -7.43
CA LEU A 120 1.37 17.00 -8.08
C LEU A 120 2.58 17.42 -8.90
N ARG A 121 3.63 16.60 -8.87
CA ARG A 121 4.85 16.75 -9.67
C ARG A 121 5.17 15.43 -10.36
N ARG A 122 5.80 15.47 -11.54
CA ARG A 122 6.32 14.26 -12.20
C ARG A 122 7.24 13.48 -11.25
N SER A 123 7.16 12.16 -11.30
CA SER A 123 7.89 11.27 -10.40
C SER A 123 8.33 9.99 -11.11
N THR A 124 9.14 9.18 -10.41
CA THR A 124 9.61 7.87 -10.87
C THR A 124 9.24 6.77 -9.88
N GLU A 125 9.30 5.51 -10.33
CA GLU A 125 9.10 4.34 -9.47
C GLU A 125 10.13 4.27 -8.35
N GLN A 126 11.38 4.73 -8.58
CA GLN A 126 12.40 4.81 -7.54
C GLN A 126 11.99 5.79 -6.42
N ALA A 127 11.44 6.95 -6.77
CA ALA A 127 10.95 7.91 -5.79
C ALA A 127 9.73 7.39 -5.01
N LYS A 128 8.87 6.60 -5.67
CA LYS A 128 7.75 5.91 -5.02
C LYS A 128 8.22 4.85 -4.03
N ALA A 129 9.17 4.00 -4.44
CA ALA A 129 9.76 3.00 -3.56
C ALA A 129 10.49 3.64 -2.37
N ALA A 130 11.19 4.76 -2.58
CA ALA A 130 11.88 5.50 -1.52
C ALA A 130 10.93 6.15 -0.49
N ALA A 131 9.65 6.34 -0.83
CA ALA A 131 8.63 6.86 0.08
C ALA A 131 8.05 5.78 1.00
N ALA A 132 8.22 4.49 0.69
CA ALA A 132 7.75 3.40 1.54
C ALA A 132 8.54 3.34 2.86
N PRO A 133 7.92 2.91 3.98
CA PRO A 133 8.62 2.75 5.24
C PRO A 133 9.74 1.72 5.10
N ARG A 134 10.93 2.04 5.58
CA ARG A 134 12.02 1.06 5.63
C ARG A 134 11.71 0.02 6.72
N ARG A 135 11.57 -1.23 6.31
CA ARG A 135 11.28 -2.35 7.21
C ARG A 135 12.37 -3.42 7.13
N PRO A 136 13.63 -3.12 7.53
CA PRO A 136 14.73 -4.08 7.48
C PRO A 136 14.50 -5.32 8.36
N GLN A 137 13.62 -5.22 9.36
CA GLN A 137 13.22 -6.31 10.23
C GLN A 137 12.31 -7.35 9.56
N VAL A 138 11.72 -7.05 8.40
CA VAL A 138 10.88 -8.02 7.69
C VAL A 138 11.78 -9.12 7.12
N PRO A 139 11.59 -10.38 7.55
CA PRO A 139 12.45 -11.47 7.13
C PRO A 139 12.27 -11.77 5.64
N LYS A 140 13.35 -12.17 4.98
CA LYS A 140 13.36 -12.51 3.56
C LYS A 140 13.83 -13.94 3.36
N THR A 141 13.31 -14.59 2.32
CA THR A 141 13.74 -15.93 1.91
C THR A 141 15.13 -15.90 1.26
N PRO A 142 15.87 -17.03 1.30
CA PRO A 142 15.56 -18.25 2.05
C PRO A 142 15.72 -18.05 3.57
N PHE A 143 14.79 -18.62 4.35
CA PHE A 143 14.88 -18.59 5.81
C PHE A 143 15.91 -19.63 6.31
N PRO A 144 16.63 -19.37 7.42
CA PRO A 144 17.57 -20.33 8.00
C PRO A 144 16.87 -21.41 8.85
N TYR A 145 15.55 -21.53 8.73
CA TYR A 145 14.68 -22.40 9.49
C TYR A 145 13.60 -22.97 8.58
N ARG A 146 12.88 -24.00 9.04
CA ARG A 146 11.77 -24.58 8.27
C ARG A 146 10.50 -23.77 8.52
N SER A 147 9.67 -23.66 7.49
CA SER A 147 8.33 -23.05 7.56
C SER A 147 7.36 -23.99 6.90
N GLU A 148 6.23 -24.27 7.55
CA GLU A 148 5.16 -25.09 7.00
C GLU A 148 3.81 -24.45 7.28
N ASP A 149 2.96 -24.41 6.26
CA ASP A 149 1.55 -24.05 6.42
C ASP A 149 0.75 -25.28 6.82
N LEU A 150 -0.19 -25.10 7.74
CA LEU A 150 -0.95 -26.18 8.33
C LEU A 150 -2.36 -25.75 8.70
N THR A 151 -3.19 -26.75 8.97
CA THR A 151 -4.50 -26.56 9.60
C THR A 151 -4.59 -27.41 10.86
N PHE A 152 -5.31 -26.93 11.86
CA PHE A 152 -5.52 -27.64 13.12
C PHE A 152 -6.96 -27.48 13.60
N PRO A 153 -7.55 -28.50 14.23
CA PRO A 153 -8.94 -28.47 14.65
C PRO A 153 -9.13 -27.65 15.94
N ASN A 154 -10.13 -26.77 15.96
CA ASN A 154 -10.75 -26.28 17.19
C ASN A 154 -11.98 -27.16 17.50
N GLN A 155 -11.80 -28.17 18.36
CA GLN A 155 -12.83 -29.15 18.68
C GLN A 155 -14.09 -28.52 19.30
N PRO A 156 -14.01 -27.65 20.33
CA PRO A 156 -15.18 -26.93 20.85
C PRO A 156 -15.97 -26.16 19.79
N ALA A 157 -15.28 -25.55 18.82
CA ALA A 157 -15.93 -24.74 17.79
C ALA A 157 -16.39 -25.54 16.56
N GLY A 158 -15.97 -26.80 16.42
CA GLY A 158 -16.39 -27.69 15.33
C GLY A 158 -15.79 -27.35 13.95
N PHE A 159 -14.73 -26.57 13.89
CA PHE A 159 -14.05 -26.20 12.64
C PHE A 159 -12.53 -26.14 12.79
N ALA A 160 -11.82 -26.00 11.67
CA ALA A 160 -10.36 -25.90 11.65
C ALA A 160 -9.87 -24.47 11.45
N LEU A 161 -8.77 -24.14 12.12
CA LEU A 161 -8.01 -22.91 11.93
C LEU A 161 -6.80 -23.21 11.04
N ALA A 162 -6.35 -22.22 10.28
CA ALA A 162 -5.18 -22.29 9.41
C ALA A 162 -4.05 -21.42 9.99
N GLY A 163 -2.82 -21.83 9.75
CA GLY A 163 -1.67 -21.08 10.24
C GLY A 163 -0.35 -21.51 9.61
N THR A 164 0.71 -20.86 10.06
CA THR A 164 2.08 -21.16 9.66
C THR A 164 2.90 -21.49 10.90
N LEU A 165 3.57 -22.64 10.86
CA LEU A 165 4.53 -23.06 11.86
C LEU A 165 5.94 -22.83 11.35
N THR A 166 6.75 -22.18 12.17
CA THR A 166 8.19 -22.03 11.91
C THR A 166 8.98 -22.84 12.93
N LEU A 167 9.96 -23.62 12.45
CA LEU A 167 10.70 -24.58 13.24
C LEU A 167 12.21 -24.31 13.16
N PRO A 168 12.91 -24.21 14.29
CA PRO A 168 14.35 -24.02 14.29
C PRO A 168 15.08 -25.12 13.51
N ALA A 169 16.24 -24.78 12.95
CA ALA A 169 17.14 -25.78 12.40
C ALA A 169 17.60 -26.78 13.48
N GLY A 170 17.85 -28.04 13.10
CA GLY A 170 18.25 -29.10 14.00
C GLY A 170 17.14 -30.12 14.32
N LYS A 171 17.43 -31.00 15.28
CA LYS A 171 16.62 -32.21 15.58
C LYS A 171 15.47 -31.99 16.57
N GLY A 172 15.48 -30.90 17.35
CA GLY A 172 14.50 -30.70 18.43
C GLY A 172 14.65 -31.71 19.59
N PRO A 173 13.65 -31.83 20.48
CA PRO A 173 12.45 -31.00 20.56
C PRO A 173 12.76 -29.60 21.13
N PHE A 174 11.96 -28.61 20.74
CA PHE A 174 12.14 -27.21 21.09
C PHE A 174 11.03 -26.69 22.02
N PRO A 175 11.29 -25.68 22.86
CA PRO A 175 10.20 -24.88 23.43
C PRO A 175 9.38 -24.24 22.30
N ALA A 176 8.12 -23.92 22.56
CA ALA A 176 7.24 -23.37 21.54
C ALA A 176 6.43 -22.16 22.02
N VAL A 177 6.01 -21.34 21.06
CA VAL A 177 5.22 -20.13 21.26
C VAL A 177 4.06 -20.12 20.28
N VAL A 178 2.87 -19.78 20.77
CA VAL A 178 1.76 -19.35 19.91
C VAL A 178 1.69 -17.83 19.96
N LEU A 179 1.66 -17.17 18.81
CA LEU A 179 1.33 -15.74 18.72
C LEU A 179 -0.17 -15.59 18.55
N VAL A 180 -0.79 -14.77 19.40
CA VAL A 180 -2.24 -14.52 19.45
C VAL A 180 -2.47 -13.05 19.12
N SER A 181 -3.24 -12.80 18.05
CA SER A 181 -3.62 -11.50 17.51
C SER A 181 -4.42 -10.65 18.50
N GLY A 182 -4.59 -9.38 18.12
CA GLY A 182 -5.27 -8.38 18.93
C GLY A 182 -6.77 -8.29 18.63
N SER A 183 -7.24 -7.05 18.45
CA SER A 183 -8.65 -6.75 18.28
C SER A 183 -9.02 -6.65 16.80
N GLY A 184 -9.83 -7.60 16.32
CA GLY A 184 -10.39 -7.56 14.98
C GLY A 184 -10.08 -8.82 14.18
N PRO A 185 -10.56 -8.90 12.93
CA PRO A 185 -10.27 -10.03 12.06
C PRO A 185 -8.86 -9.90 11.48
N GLU A 186 -7.87 -10.56 12.08
CA GLU A 186 -6.46 -10.47 11.69
C GLU A 186 -5.96 -11.73 10.97
N ASP A 187 -5.05 -11.54 10.00
CA ASP A 187 -4.31 -12.65 9.41
C ASP A 187 -3.17 -13.10 10.34
N ARG A 188 -2.59 -14.28 10.08
CA ARG A 188 -1.49 -14.86 10.87
C ARG A 188 -0.23 -13.97 11.00
N ASN A 189 -0.13 -12.89 10.22
CA ASN A 189 1.00 -11.96 10.28
C ASN A 189 0.67 -10.67 11.04
N GLU A 190 -0.56 -10.50 11.52
CA GLU A 190 -1.07 -9.24 12.09
C GLU A 190 -0.87 -8.09 11.10
N THR A 191 -1.25 -8.29 9.83
CA THR A 191 -0.90 -7.32 8.77
C THR A 191 -1.61 -5.97 8.97
N VAL A 192 -0.87 -4.95 9.42
CA VAL A 192 -1.39 -3.59 9.63
C VAL A 192 -0.55 -2.58 8.86
N PHE A 193 -1.19 -1.81 7.98
CA PHE A 193 -0.54 -0.85 7.09
C PHE A 193 0.66 -1.44 6.30
N GLY A 194 0.51 -2.70 5.86
CA GLY A 194 1.55 -3.49 5.18
C GLY A 194 2.68 -3.97 6.09
N HIS A 195 2.69 -3.61 7.38
CA HIS A 195 3.62 -4.19 8.34
C HIS A 195 3.10 -5.55 8.80
N GLN A 196 4.01 -6.46 9.14
CA GLN A 196 3.70 -7.83 9.52
C GLN A 196 4.43 -8.17 10.84
N PRO A 197 4.00 -7.59 11.98
CA PRO A 197 4.69 -7.74 13.26
C PRO A 197 4.89 -9.20 13.66
N PHE A 198 3.88 -10.06 13.46
CA PHE A 198 3.99 -11.47 13.83
C PHE A 198 4.98 -12.24 12.95
N LEU A 199 5.16 -11.84 11.69
CA LEU A 199 6.23 -12.39 10.86
C LEU A 199 7.62 -12.05 11.38
N VAL A 200 7.81 -10.81 11.85
CA VAL A 200 9.07 -10.36 12.45
C VAL A 200 9.33 -11.11 13.77
N LEU A 201 8.32 -11.23 14.63
CA LEU A 201 8.44 -11.93 15.91
C LEU A 201 8.71 -13.42 15.71
N ALA A 202 8.01 -14.07 14.78
CA ALA A 202 8.26 -15.48 14.48
C ALA A 202 9.67 -15.71 13.94
N ASP A 203 10.17 -14.90 13.00
CA ASP A 203 11.56 -15.03 12.54
C ASP A 203 12.55 -14.87 13.70
N TYR A 204 12.38 -13.84 14.52
CA TYR A 204 13.26 -13.54 15.65
C TYR A 204 13.33 -14.68 16.68
N LEU A 205 12.17 -15.23 17.06
CA LEU A 205 12.03 -16.31 18.03
C LEU A 205 12.50 -17.65 17.45
N THR A 206 12.17 -17.95 16.19
CA THR A 206 12.56 -19.21 15.54
C THR A 206 14.08 -19.31 15.38
N ARG A 207 14.75 -18.21 15.03
CA ARG A 207 16.23 -18.14 15.04
C ARG A 207 16.85 -18.37 16.42
N ARG A 208 16.07 -18.26 17.50
CA ARG A 208 16.51 -18.45 18.89
C ARG A 208 16.06 -19.79 19.48
N GLY A 209 15.59 -20.72 18.64
CA GLY A 209 15.31 -22.08 19.08
C GLY A 209 13.89 -22.30 19.59
N PHE A 210 12.93 -21.43 19.22
CA PHE A 210 11.51 -21.65 19.49
C PHE A 210 10.78 -22.16 18.26
N VAL A 211 9.89 -23.14 18.42
CA VAL A 211 8.85 -23.40 17.42
C VAL A 211 7.78 -22.33 17.58
N VAL A 212 7.43 -21.62 16.51
CA VAL A 212 6.44 -20.54 16.57
C VAL A 212 5.26 -20.83 15.67
N LEU A 213 4.07 -20.92 16.26
CA LEU A 213 2.80 -21.01 15.54
C LEU A 213 2.14 -19.63 15.49
N ARG A 214 1.77 -19.25 14.28
CA ARG A 214 0.89 -18.12 14.00
C ARG A 214 -0.30 -18.63 13.22
N TYR A 215 -1.49 -18.13 13.48
CA TYR A 215 -2.71 -18.61 12.84
C TYR A 215 -3.60 -17.45 12.41
N ASP A 216 -4.37 -17.66 11.35
CA ASP A 216 -5.39 -16.69 10.93
C ASP A 216 -6.55 -16.77 11.92
N ASP A 217 -7.11 -15.63 12.30
CA ASP A 217 -8.30 -15.63 13.14
C ASP A 217 -9.47 -16.34 12.48
N ARG A 218 -10.42 -16.81 13.27
CA ARG A 218 -11.64 -17.45 12.77
C ARG A 218 -12.31 -16.60 11.69
N GLY A 219 -12.65 -17.22 10.57
CA GLY A 219 -13.25 -16.53 9.40
C GLY A 219 -12.31 -15.57 8.67
N VAL A 220 -11.01 -15.59 8.96
CA VAL A 220 -9.97 -14.80 8.27
C VAL A 220 -9.02 -15.73 7.53
N GLY A 221 -8.48 -15.26 6.40
CA GLY A 221 -7.52 -16.03 5.61
C GLY A 221 -8.08 -17.39 5.23
N GLU A 222 -7.41 -18.45 5.66
CA GLU A 222 -7.81 -19.83 5.39
C GLU A 222 -8.56 -20.50 6.55
N SER A 223 -8.61 -19.85 7.72
CA SER A 223 -9.36 -20.30 8.89
C SER A 223 -10.87 -20.33 8.61
N LYS A 224 -11.53 -21.39 9.08
CA LYS A 224 -12.99 -21.52 8.99
C LYS A 224 -13.69 -20.76 10.12
N GLY A 225 -15.02 -20.85 10.15
CA GLY A 225 -15.85 -20.17 11.14
C GLY A 225 -16.20 -18.73 10.73
N THR A 226 -16.74 -17.97 11.68
CA THR A 226 -17.22 -16.60 11.47
C THR A 226 -16.73 -15.69 12.58
N PHE A 227 -16.12 -14.56 12.22
CA PHE A 227 -15.65 -13.56 13.19
C PHE A 227 -16.78 -12.73 13.80
N LYS A 228 -17.79 -12.35 13.00
CA LYS A 228 -18.81 -11.34 13.32
C LYS A 228 -19.52 -11.55 14.67
N ASP A 229 -19.80 -12.80 15.02
CA ASP A 229 -20.59 -13.15 16.22
C ASP A 229 -19.71 -13.76 17.33
N ALA A 230 -18.39 -13.75 17.15
CA ALA A 230 -17.46 -14.36 18.09
C ALA A 230 -17.20 -13.48 19.31
N THR A 231 -17.04 -14.13 20.46
CA THR A 231 -16.77 -13.51 21.75
C THR A 231 -15.33 -13.75 22.23
N THR A 232 -14.93 -13.16 23.35
CA THR A 232 -13.65 -13.50 23.98
C THR A 232 -13.58 -14.98 24.40
N ALA A 233 -14.71 -15.60 24.76
CA ALA A 233 -14.74 -17.02 25.08
C ALA A 233 -14.44 -17.88 23.84
N ASP A 234 -14.99 -17.49 22.70
CA ASP A 234 -14.69 -18.08 21.41
C ASP A 234 -13.19 -17.97 21.06
N PHE A 235 -12.61 -16.77 21.10
CA PHE A 235 -11.19 -16.58 20.82
C PHE A 235 -10.28 -17.33 21.80
N THR A 236 -10.73 -17.52 23.05
CA THR A 236 -10.04 -18.38 24.02
C THR A 236 -9.98 -19.82 23.54
N THR A 237 -11.06 -20.35 22.94
CA THR A 237 -11.03 -21.71 22.38
C THR A 237 -10.06 -21.84 21.20
N ASP A 238 -9.92 -20.79 20.38
CA ASP A 238 -8.98 -20.77 19.25
C ASP A 238 -7.53 -20.83 19.74
N ALA A 239 -7.17 -19.97 20.70
CA ALA A 239 -5.84 -19.96 21.30
C ALA A 239 -5.51 -21.28 22.04
N LEU A 240 -6.50 -21.85 22.73
CA LEU A 240 -6.35 -23.17 23.37
C LEU A 240 -6.19 -24.30 22.35
N ALA A 241 -6.87 -24.24 21.20
CA ALA A 241 -6.70 -25.20 20.13
C ALA A 241 -5.29 -25.14 19.52
N ALA A 242 -4.74 -23.94 19.32
CA ALA A 242 -3.37 -23.74 18.85
C ALA A 242 -2.34 -24.29 19.86
N LEU A 243 -2.53 -24.01 21.15
CA LEU A 243 -1.72 -24.55 22.23
C LEU A 243 -1.78 -26.08 22.29
N ALA A 244 -2.98 -26.65 22.19
CA ALA A 244 -3.20 -28.09 22.20
C ALA A 244 -2.53 -28.77 21.00
N TYR A 245 -2.66 -28.18 19.80
CA TYR A 245 -2.00 -28.66 18.59
C TYR A 245 -0.49 -28.72 18.76
N LEU A 246 0.16 -27.66 19.25
CA LEU A 246 1.60 -27.66 19.46
C LEU A 246 2.06 -28.77 20.42
N ARG A 247 1.28 -29.08 21.45
CA ARG A 247 1.61 -30.11 22.43
C ARG A 247 1.54 -31.54 21.88
N THR A 248 0.90 -31.77 20.74
CA THR A 248 0.88 -33.11 20.11
C THR A 248 2.11 -33.38 19.26
N ARG A 249 2.91 -32.35 18.96
CA ARG A 249 4.01 -32.48 18.01
C ARG A 249 5.26 -33.11 18.64
N PRO A 250 5.94 -34.03 17.93
CA PRO A 250 7.11 -34.74 18.46
C PRO A 250 8.37 -33.87 18.60
N ASP A 251 8.44 -32.74 17.89
CA ASP A 251 9.54 -31.78 17.90
C ASP A 251 9.27 -30.55 18.78
N VAL A 252 8.17 -30.56 19.54
CA VAL A 252 7.83 -29.57 20.57
C VAL A 252 7.97 -30.21 21.94
N ARG A 253 8.49 -29.45 22.92
CA ARG A 253 8.50 -29.83 24.33
C ARG A 253 7.12 -29.50 24.93
N PRO A 254 6.26 -30.48 25.23
CA PRO A 254 4.86 -30.22 25.54
C PRO A 254 4.64 -29.42 26.85
N ARG A 255 5.63 -29.43 27.76
CA ARG A 255 5.63 -28.66 29.01
C ARG A 255 6.29 -27.28 28.90
N GLN A 256 6.77 -26.90 27.71
CA GLN A 256 7.43 -25.61 27.45
C GLN A 256 6.76 -24.92 26.26
N VAL A 257 5.45 -24.68 26.37
CA VAL A 257 4.68 -23.94 25.36
C VAL A 257 4.06 -22.70 26.00
N ALA A 258 4.33 -21.53 25.42
CA ALA A 258 3.84 -20.24 25.88
C ALA A 258 2.88 -19.59 24.87
N LEU A 259 2.05 -18.67 25.35
CA LEU A 259 1.22 -17.78 24.53
C LEU A 259 1.81 -16.36 24.63
N VAL A 260 1.90 -15.65 23.51
CA VAL A 260 2.28 -14.23 23.45
C VAL A 260 1.20 -13.49 22.70
N GLY A 261 0.60 -12.50 23.35
CA GLY A 261 -0.42 -11.62 22.76
C GLY A 261 0.12 -10.23 22.45
N HIS A 262 -0.45 -9.59 21.44
CA HIS A 262 -0.13 -8.23 21.00
C HIS A 262 -1.41 -7.55 20.46
N SER A 263 -1.51 -6.22 20.61
CA SER A 263 -2.63 -5.41 20.09
C SER A 263 -2.20 -3.97 19.82
#